data_AF-Q2GZG5-F1
#
_entry.id   AF-Q2GZG5-F1
#
_cell.length_a   1.000
_cell.length_b   1.000
_cell.length_c   1.000
_cell.angle_alpha   90.00
_cell.angle_beta   90.00
_cell.angle_gamma   90.00
#
_symmetry.space_group_name_H-M   'P 1'
#
loop_
_entity.id
_entity.type
_entity.pdbx_description
1 polymer ?
#
loop_
_entity_poly.entity_id
_entity_poly.type
_entity_poly.pdbx_seq_one_letter_code
_entity_poly.pdbx_strand_id
1 'polypeptide(L)'
;MVAFDDYDGPAFTMSNGEPLRSGEKLVVPILRVRQEFMVGANSCSREQFPLLVSYAITVHKSQGITLDKIVCDISAPEFASGLSYVAVSRVKTLGGLMFERPFDRSRVYRETPSRAMGLKLSDHATRQLQALDAVAGEAPSEESN
;
A
#
# COMPACT_ATOMS: atom_id res chain seq x y z
N MET A 1 19.43 -19.06 1.14
CA MET A 1 18.28 -19.91 1.49
C MET A 1 17.55 -19.22 2.62
N VAL A 2 16.22 -19.08 2.52
CA VAL A 2 15.39 -18.43 3.54
C VAL A 2 14.45 -19.49 4.09
N ALA A 3 14.37 -19.60 5.42
CA ALA A 3 13.36 -20.41 6.08
C ALA A 3 12.13 -19.52 6.31
N PHE A 4 10.96 -20.01 5.93
CA PHE A 4 9.69 -19.34 6.13
C PHE A 4 8.91 -20.12 7.18
N ASP A 5 8.39 -19.44 8.21
CA ASP A 5 7.80 -20.09 9.39
C ASP A 5 6.52 -20.87 9.06
N ASP A 6 5.73 -20.41 8.09
CA ASP A 6 4.42 -20.98 7.71
C ASP A 6 4.37 -21.44 6.23
N TYR A 7 5.51 -21.82 5.65
CA TYR A 7 5.54 -22.24 4.25
C TYR A 7 5.18 -23.72 4.09
N ASP A 8 3.96 -23.97 3.59
CA ASP A 8 3.42 -25.30 3.26
C ASP A 8 3.61 -25.68 1.77
N GLY A 9 4.45 -24.93 1.05
CA GLY A 9 4.71 -25.20 -0.36
C GLY A 9 5.77 -26.26 -0.61
N PRO A 10 5.94 -26.72 -1.86
CA PRO A 10 6.95 -27.71 -2.21
C PRO A 10 8.37 -27.18 -1.98
N ALA A 11 9.14 -27.83 -1.10
CA ALA A 11 10.57 -27.56 -0.94
C ALA A 11 11.40 -28.39 -1.93
N PHE A 12 12.57 -27.88 -2.29
CA PHE A 12 13.49 -28.61 -3.16
C PHE A 12 14.11 -29.79 -2.41
N THR A 13 13.93 -31.00 -2.95
CA THR A 13 14.61 -32.22 -2.50
C THR A 13 15.96 -32.35 -3.19
N MET A 14 16.93 -32.92 -2.48
CA MET A 14 18.24 -33.27 -3.03
C MET A 14 18.08 -34.45 -4.02
N SER A 15 19.09 -34.71 -4.86
CA SER A 15 19.07 -35.81 -5.85
C SER A 15 18.95 -37.21 -5.24
N ASN A 16 19.15 -37.32 -3.93
CA ASN A 16 18.98 -38.54 -3.13
C ASN A 16 17.57 -38.67 -2.50
N GLY A 17 16.63 -37.76 -2.79
CA GLY A 17 15.27 -37.77 -2.26
C GLY A 17 15.11 -37.19 -0.85
N GLU A 18 16.20 -36.79 -0.20
CA GLU A 18 16.18 -36.17 1.12
C GLU A 18 15.86 -34.66 1.01
N PRO A 19 15.06 -34.09 1.92
CA PRO A 19 14.88 -32.65 1.99
C PRO A 19 16.23 -31.97 2.26
N LEU A 20 16.40 -30.74 1.75
CA LEU A 20 17.67 -30.00 1.80
C LEU A 20 18.22 -29.75 3.22
N ARG A 21 17.46 -30.03 4.28
CA ARG A 21 17.96 -30.36 5.62
C ARG A 21 17.03 -31.31 6.39
N SER A 22 17.65 -32.31 7.02
CA SER A 22 17.10 -33.11 8.13
C SER A 22 16.83 -32.21 9.34
N GLY A 23 15.62 -32.27 9.89
CA GLY A 23 15.23 -31.58 11.12
C GLY A 23 14.53 -30.23 10.91
N GLU A 24 13.20 -30.29 10.83
CA GLU A 24 12.22 -29.26 11.23
C GLU A 24 11.99 -27.99 10.38
N LYS A 25 12.84 -27.59 9.42
CA LYS A 25 12.52 -26.38 8.60
C LYS A 25 12.77 -26.52 7.10
N LEU A 26 11.68 -26.48 6.33
CA LEU A 26 11.68 -26.44 4.87
C LEU A 26 12.35 -25.14 4.38
N VAL A 27 13.27 -25.26 3.42
CA VAL A 27 13.99 -24.12 2.84
C VAL A 27 13.66 -23.99 1.36
N VAL A 28 13.39 -22.76 0.93
CA VAL A 28 13.08 -22.44 -0.47
C VAL A 28 14.22 -21.60 -1.07
N PRO A 29 14.79 -22.00 -2.22
CA PRO A 29 15.73 -21.17 -2.94
C PRO A 29 14.98 -19.99 -3.56
N ILE A 30 15.42 -18.78 -3.24
CA ILE A 30 14.97 -17.57 -3.93
C ILE A 30 15.81 -17.47 -5.20
N LEU A 31 15.16 -17.56 -6.36
CA LEU A 31 15.81 -17.47 -7.66
C LEU A 31 15.86 -16.03 -8.14
N ARG A 32 16.84 -15.72 -9.00
CA ARG A 32 16.91 -14.43 -9.68
C ARG A 32 15.79 -14.37 -10.71
N VAL A 33 15.13 -13.21 -10.79
CA VAL A 33 14.06 -12.94 -11.75
C VAL A 33 14.60 -11.94 -12.76
N ARG A 34 14.46 -12.28 -14.05
CA ARG A 34 14.72 -11.36 -15.16
C ARG A 34 13.43 -10.64 -15.52
N GLN A 35 13.45 -9.32 -15.47
CA GLN A 35 12.35 -8.46 -15.89
C GLN A 35 12.79 -7.61 -17.07
N GLU A 36 11.98 -7.58 -18.12
CA GLU A 36 12.19 -6.72 -19.29
C GLU A 36 11.29 -5.48 -19.20
N PHE A 37 11.83 -4.33 -19.59
CA PHE A 37 11.11 -3.06 -19.55
C PHE A 37 11.67 -2.09 -20.60
N MET A 38 10.83 -1.17 -21.06
CA MET A 38 11.22 -0.14 -22.02
C MET A 38 11.68 1.12 -21.28
N VAL A 39 12.82 1.67 -21.69
CA VAL A 39 13.28 3.01 -21.28
C VAL A 39 13.32 3.89 -22.52
N GLY A 40 12.28 4.71 -22.70
CA GLY A 40 12.07 5.43 -23.96
C GLY A 40 11.79 4.45 -25.10
N ALA A 41 12.63 4.48 -26.14
CA ALA A 41 12.54 3.57 -27.28
C ALA A 41 13.38 2.28 -27.14
N ASN A 42 14.17 2.15 -26.07
CA ASN A 42 15.09 1.02 -25.91
C ASN A 42 14.50 -0.07 -25.02
N SER A 43 14.64 -1.33 -25.45
CA SER A 43 14.33 -2.49 -24.61
C SER A 43 15.51 -2.76 -23.67
N CYS A 44 15.23 -2.87 -22.37
CA CYS A 44 16.21 -3.15 -21.32
C CYS A 44 15.75 -4.34 -20.48
N SER A 45 16.70 -5.03 -19.85
CA SER A 45 16.38 -6.13 -18.92
C SER A 45 17.19 -6.03 -17.63
N ARG A 46 16.60 -6.43 -16.51
CA ARG A 46 17.22 -6.47 -15.19
C ARG A 46 17.03 -7.84 -14.56
N GLU A 47 18.12 -8.46 -14.12
CA GLU A 47 18.12 -9.74 -13.44
C GLU A 47 18.58 -9.59 -11.98
N GLN A 48 17.64 -9.73 -11.05
CA GLN A 48 17.90 -9.53 -9.61
C GLN A 48 17.10 -10.53 -8.77
N PHE A 49 17.53 -10.75 -7.53
CA PHE A 49 16.65 -11.43 -6.57
C PHE A 49 15.44 -10.52 -6.27
N PRO A 50 14.23 -11.07 -6.15
CA PRO A 50 13.02 -10.31 -5.80
C PRO A 50 12.99 -9.99 -4.30
N LEU A 51 14.05 -9.36 -3.80
CA LEU A 51 14.24 -9.00 -2.41
C LEU A 51 14.49 -7.50 -2.29
N LEU A 52 13.87 -6.88 -1.29
CA LEU A 52 14.00 -5.47 -0.98
C LEU A 52 14.14 -5.33 0.53
N VAL A 53 15.03 -4.44 0.99
CA VAL A 53 15.10 -4.06 2.40
C VAL A 53 13.81 -3.31 2.75
N SER A 54 13.08 -3.80 3.75
CA SER A 54 11.74 -3.29 4.11
C SER A 54 11.69 -2.55 5.45
N TYR A 55 12.83 -2.37 6.13
CA TYR A 55 12.87 -1.66 7.41
C TYR A 55 12.51 -0.17 7.27
N ALA A 56 12.97 0.44 6.17
CA ALA A 56 12.59 1.79 5.78
C ALA A 56 11.98 1.75 4.38
N ILE A 57 10.76 2.24 4.26
CA ILE A 57 10.03 2.33 2.99
C ILE A 57 9.52 3.75 2.80
N THR A 58 9.38 4.17 1.54
CA THR A 58 8.77 5.47 1.25
C THR A 58 7.27 5.44 1.55
N VAL A 59 6.70 6.60 1.89
CA VAL A 59 5.25 6.73 2.16
C VAL A 59 4.40 6.16 1.02
N HIS A 60 4.80 6.42 -0.23
CA HIS A 60 4.12 5.87 -1.40
C HIS A 60 4.13 4.34 -1.45
N LYS A 61 5.24 3.70 -1.04
CA LYS A 61 5.36 2.23 -0.99
C LYS A 61 4.63 1.61 0.20
N SER A 62 4.35 2.41 1.23
CA SER A 62 3.58 1.98 2.40
C SER A 62 2.06 1.93 2.18
N GLN A 63 1.57 2.46 1.05
CA GLN A 63 0.14 2.55 0.77
C GLN A 63 -0.50 1.16 0.78
N GLY A 64 -1.53 0.98 1.61
CA GLY A 64 -2.23 -0.30 1.78
C GLY A 64 -1.59 -1.25 2.80
N ILE A 65 -0.41 -0.93 3.31
CA ILE A 65 0.24 -1.67 4.39
C ILE A 65 -0.29 -1.13 5.73
N THR A 66 -0.45 -2.01 6.71
CA THR A 66 -0.76 -1.64 8.10
C THR A 66 0.38 -2.12 8.99
N LEU A 67 0.90 -1.22 9.83
CA LEU A 67 2.04 -1.47 10.71
C LEU A 67 1.65 -1.18 12.16
N ASP A 68 2.23 -1.92 13.11
CA ASP A 68 1.92 -1.74 14.53
C ASP A 68 2.69 -0.56 15.14
N LYS A 69 3.94 -0.34 14.70
CA LYS A 69 4.79 0.78 15.12
C LYS A 69 5.52 1.36 13.91
N ILE A 70 5.57 2.68 13.81
CA ILE A 70 6.27 3.40 12.76
C ILE A 70 7.03 4.60 13.33
N VAL A 71 8.21 4.84 12.76
CA VAL A 71 8.92 6.11 12.87
C VAL A 71 8.80 6.79 11.51
N CYS A 72 8.25 7.99 11.45
CA CYS A 72 8.06 8.72 10.19
C CYS A 72 8.72 10.09 10.21
N ASP A 73 9.30 10.46 9.07
CA ASP A 73 9.82 11.80 8.83
C ASP A 73 8.93 12.49 7.77
N ILE A 74 8.19 13.51 8.22
CA ILE A 74 7.37 14.39 7.37
C ILE A 74 7.89 15.83 7.36
N SER A 75 9.15 16.04 7.76
CA SER A 75 9.77 17.37 7.80
C SER A 75 9.92 17.99 6.41
N ALA A 76 10.15 17.18 5.36
CA ALA A 76 10.27 17.68 3.99
C ALA A 76 8.89 18.00 3.36
N PRO A 77 8.79 19.03 2.49
CA PRO A 77 7.58 19.34 1.71
C PRO A 77 7.00 18.12 1.00
N GLU A 78 5.69 17.90 1.12
CA GLU A 78 5.01 16.85 0.37
C GLU A 78 5.00 17.20 -1.11
N PHE A 79 5.50 16.29 -1.96
CA PHE A 79 5.38 16.42 -3.41
C PHE A 79 3.92 16.27 -3.90
N ALA A 80 3.13 15.42 -3.23
CA ALA A 80 1.74 15.15 -3.55
C ALA A 80 0.85 15.37 -2.32
N SER A 81 -0.35 15.90 -2.53
CA SER A 81 -1.30 16.17 -1.45
C SER A 81 -1.72 14.88 -0.74
N GLY A 82 -1.61 14.85 0.58
CA GLY A 82 -2.14 13.78 1.42
C GLY A 82 -1.11 12.71 1.80
N LEU A 83 0.17 12.94 1.54
CA LEU A 83 1.23 11.99 1.92
C LEU A 83 1.39 11.92 3.43
N SER A 84 1.31 13.03 4.19
CA SER A 84 1.34 12.97 5.65
C SER A 84 0.17 12.15 6.21
N TYR A 85 -1.02 12.29 5.61
CA TYR A 85 -2.17 11.48 5.98
C TYR A 85 -1.93 9.99 5.68
N VAL A 86 -1.40 9.67 4.50
CA VAL A 86 -1.07 8.27 4.16
C VAL A 86 -0.06 7.71 5.15
N ALA A 87 1.01 8.44 5.49
CA ALA A 87 2.03 8.02 6.43
C ALA A 87 1.45 7.73 7.83
N VAL A 88 0.67 8.67 8.38
CA VAL A 88 0.07 8.54 9.71
C VAL A 88 -1.01 7.46 9.75
N SER A 89 -1.81 7.30 8.69
CA SER A 89 -2.86 6.28 8.62
C SER A 89 -2.35 4.84 8.47
N ARG A 90 -1.03 4.61 8.37
CA ARG A 90 -0.47 3.25 8.35
C ARG A 90 -0.42 2.62 9.74
N VAL A 91 -0.49 3.42 10.81
CA VAL A 91 -0.40 2.94 12.19
C VAL A 91 -1.79 2.73 12.78
N LYS A 92 -1.96 1.65 13.55
CA LYS A 92 -3.25 1.32 14.19
C LYS A 92 -3.53 2.19 15.43
N THR A 93 -2.48 2.59 16.14
CA THR A 93 -2.60 3.30 17.42
C THR A 93 -1.64 4.47 17.48
N LEU A 94 -2.05 5.56 18.16
CA LEU A 94 -1.20 6.74 18.34
C LEU A 94 0.08 6.42 19.12
N GLY A 95 0.05 5.47 20.05
CA GLY A 95 1.24 5.02 20.79
C GLY A 95 2.27 4.30 19.94
N GLY A 96 1.88 3.83 18.75
CA GLY A 96 2.80 3.25 17.76
C GLY A 96 3.42 4.28 16.81
N LEU A 97 3.07 5.57 16.92
CA LEU A 97 3.52 6.62 16.01
C LEU A 97 4.61 7.47 16.64
N MET A 98 5.74 7.62 15.94
CA MET A 98 6.77 8.57 16.31
C MET A 98 7.17 9.42 15.10
N PHE A 99 7.26 10.73 15.31
CA PHE A 99 7.85 11.64 14.33
C PHE A 99 9.33 11.81 14.63
N GLU A 100 10.19 11.56 13.64
CA GLU A 100 11.66 11.68 13.81
C GLU A 100 12.09 13.13 13.99
N ARG A 101 11.41 14.05 13.29
CA ARG A 101 11.73 15.49 13.29
C ARG A 101 10.47 16.33 13.50
N PRO A 102 10.61 17.53 14.11
CA PRO A 102 9.51 18.49 14.18
C PRO A 102 9.11 18.94 12.77
N PHE A 103 7.83 19.20 12.59
CA PHE A 103 7.26 19.70 11.35
C PHE A 103 6.23 20.80 11.65
N ASP A 104 6.04 21.71 10.70
CA ASP A 104 5.02 22.75 10.83
C ASP A 104 3.62 22.15 10.59
N ARG A 105 2.74 22.32 11.58
CA ARG A 105 1.35 21.84 11.55
C ARG A 105 0.54 22.50 10.44
N SER A 106 0.87 23.75 10.06
CA SER A 106 0.20 24.47 8.97
C SER A 106 0.24 23.69 7.66
N ARG A 107 1.26 22.83 7.48
CA ARG A 107 1.44 22.06 6.24
C ARG A 107 0.50 20.87 6.09
N VAL A 108 -0.02 20.35 7.19
CA VAL A 108 -0.99 19.25 7.19
C VAL A 108 -2.39 19.78 6.88
N TYR A 109 -2.67 21.03 7.26
CA TYR A 109 -3.93 21.71 7.00
C TYR A 109 -3.84 22.55 5.73
N ARG A 110 -4.38 22.04 4.62
CA ARG A 110 -4.60 22.89 3.44
C ARG A 110 -5.98 23.54 3.52
N GLU A 111 -6.00 24.87 3.64
CA GLU A 111 -7.24 25.65 3.61
C GLU A 111 -7.92 25.62 2.23
N THR A 112 -7.12 25.57 1.16
CA THR A 112 -7.64 25.49 -0.22
C THR A 112 -7.44 24.09 -0.80
N PRO A 113 -8.52 23.42 -1.27
CA PRO A 113 -8.39 22.13 -1.94
C PRO A 113 -7.57 22.28 -3.23
N SER A 114 -6.71 21.31 -3.52
CA SER A 114 -6.04 21.28 -4.82
C SER A 114 -7.07 21.18 -5.94
N ARG A 115 -6.77 21.65 -7.16
CA ARG A 115 -7.69 21.54 -8.31
C ARG A 115 -8.24 20.11 -8.48
N ALA A 116 -7.38 19.10 -8.33
CA ALA A 116 -7.78 17.70 -8.39
C ALA A 116 -8.72 17.30 -7.25
N MET A 117 -8.49 17.80 -6.04
CA MET A 117 -9.38 17.59 -4.89
C MET A 117 -10.73 18.30 -5.08
N GLY A 118 -10.75 19.52 -5.64
CA GLY A 118 -11.97 20.24 -5.98
C GLY A 118 -12.83 19.48 -6.99
N LEU A 119 -12.22 18.96 -8.06
CA LEU A 119 -12.91 18.12 -9.04
C LEU A 119 -13.51 16.85 -8.41
N LYS A 120 -12.78 16.20 -7.50
CA LYS A 120 -13.29 15.04 -6.76
C LYS A 120 -14.46 15.41 -5.85
N LEU A 121 -14.41 16.59 -5.22
CA LEU A 121 -15.50 17.08 -4.36
C LEU A 121 -16.78 17.32 -5.16
N SER A 122 -16.68 18.00 -6.31
CA SER A 122 -17.84 18.24 -7.18
C SER A 122 -18.42 16.93 -7.72
N ASP A 123 -17.56 16.01 -8.13
CA ASP A 123 -17.95 14.68 -8.62
C ASP A 123 -18.64 13.84 -7.52
N HIS A 124 -18.13 13.88 -6.29
CA HIS A 124 -18.77 13.25 -5.13
C HIS A 124 -20.15 13.85 -4.84
N ALA A 125 -20.28 15.18 -4.85
CA ALA A 125 -21.55 15.86 -4.64
C ALA A 125 -22.59 15.46 -5.69
N THR A 126 -22.19 15.39 -6.97
CA THR A 126 -23.07 14.93 -8.05
C THR A 126 -23.53 13.49 -7.83
N ARG A 127 -22.64 12.57 -7.44
CA ARG A 127 -23.01 11.18 -7.14
C ARG A 127 -23.96 11.06 -5.96
N GLN A 128 -23.76 11.86 -4.92
CA GLN A 128 -24.65 11.85 -3.76
C GLN A 128 -26.07 12.29 -4.13
N LEU A 129 -26.22 13.33 -4.94
CA LEU A 129 -27.53 13.77 -5.42
C LEU A 129 -28.20 12.68 -6.28
N GLN A 130 -27.46 12.06 -7.20
CA GLN A 130 -27.98 10.96 -8.02
C GLN A 130 -28.42 9.75 -7.19
N ALA A 131 -27.69 9.42 -6.12
CA ALA A 131 -28.06 8.32 -5.23
C ALA A 131 -29.36 8.61 -4.45
N LEU A 132 -29.60 9.86 -4.07
CA LEU A 132 -30.84 10.27 -3.39
C LEU A 132 -32.04 10.24 -4.35
N ASP A 133 -31.87 10.71 -5.59
CA ASP A 133 -32.91 10.66 -6.62
C ASP A 133 -33.29 9.22 -7.00
N ALA A 134 -32.32 8.31 -7.04
CA ALA A 134 -32.57 6.88 -7.30
C ALA A 134 -33.40 6.21 -6.19
N VAL A 135 -33.16 6.57 -4.91
CA VAL A 135 -33.93 6.06 -3.77
C VAL A 135 -35.34 6.66 -3.73
N ALA A 136 -35.50 7.91 -4.15
CA ALA A 136 -36.81 8.57 -4.20
C ALA A 136 -37.73 8.04 -5.31
N GLY A 137 -37.18 7.40 -6.34
CA GLY A 137 -37.93 6.83 -7.47
C GLY A 137 -38.57 5.45 -7.24
N GLU A 138 -38.36 4.82 -6.08
CA GLU A 138 -38.78 3.42 -5.80
C GLU A 138 -40.06 3.26 -4.96
N ALA A 139 -40.88 4.30 -4.80
CA ALA A 139 -42.16 4.19 -4.09
C ALA A 139 -43.38 4.34 -5.03
N PRO A 140 -43.92 3.25 -5.60
CA PRO A 140 -45.34 3.16 -5.92
C PRO A 140 -46.06 2.57 -4.69
N SER A 141 -46.85 3.41 -4.01
CA SER A 141 -47.82 2.97 -3.03
C SER A 141 -48.86 2.07 -3.71
N GLU A 142 -48.91 0.81 -3.30
CA GLU A 142 -50.13 0.00 -3.38
C GLU A 142 -51.21 0.72 -2.56
N GLU A 143 -52.11 1.43 -3.23
CA GLU A 143 -53.40 1.79 -2.66
C GLU A 143 -54.42 0.71 -3.02
N SER A 144 -54.68 -0.13 -2.03
CA SER A 144 -55.88 -0.96 -1.92
C SER A 144 -57.13 -0.09 -1.82
N ASN A 145 -58.01 -0.17 -2.82
CA ASN A 145 -59.46 -0.40 -2.68
C ASN A 145 -60.14 -0.47 -4.05
#